data_AF-A0A182E6S5-F1
#
_entry.id   AF-A0A182E6S5-F1
#
_cell.length_a   1.000
_cell.length_b   1.000
_cell.length_c   1.000
_cell.angle_alpha   90.00
_cell.angle_beta   90.00
_cell.angle_gamma   90.00
#
_symmetry.space_group_name_H-M   'P 1'
#
loop_
_entity.id
_entity.type
_entity.pdbx_description
1 polymer ?
#
loop_
_entity_poly.entity_id
_entity_poly.type
_entity_poly.pdbx_seq_one_letter_code
_entity_poly.pdbx_strand_id
1 'polypeptide(L)'
;MFGSNRKSFVPQVSNSAQRSSIAHTPVGGRAPPYAGQSSLRSSKSGVSNEQRYSLAMSGAPSTASKRSSSFFKSIANPSAVKDSRNLSDRHVQQQMQRKVLEYLLDTNYPQTSEKLVKSPTKAEFARMFEFIFQQLAPDFSLRKIEDEMPRLFRALGYPVQLKPSTMQTIGAAHTMPHLLGAITWLIDLIQMAAEISPQDLLLANEEGDGQRRSLAYGYTVRCYKKYCSNPQLGFVMDNYKDENNVLLQLIEEKDDIVQQEAELDAQIVTLTDEIAELCKDKGELDELQMNTKVLEEDLKNLQAFRDERQERLNEEKKKKENLENEIHQYNIRIVDMKEKLAAKEKQLAAQPMTGEEARALRVRKEELKAQIETANKERQNIELENDAVLSVNFKEASQLRERYRVFIRAFEDISRTVSGTYDPFLAVLDQHSPNEPQFLELISEIEEKLNGLNNKVNSWIKNMENELITINQNAAELKQKKAVLIENLKCVQRKVSKISHDFTLKREDWEDERQKLSLEVDVAQNELDSLHALRNGKLSVHEQLAETRKILQSRQIECDEAKKKIVNEVAVKFSTLVEQWEHLKNCHDQLRNDEKLLREALNNLIDDNKQLMGD
;
A
#
# COMPACT_ATOMS: atom_id res chain seq x y z
N MET A 1 54.55 -16.84 50.94
CA MET A 1 54.56 -18.30 50.73
C MET A 1 53.82 -18.60 49.43
N PHE A 2 54.48 -19.34 48.52
CA PHE A 2 54.01 -19.95 47.25
C PHE A 2 53.46 -18.99 46.15
N GLY A 3 53.94 -18.97 44.89
CA GLY A 3 54.98 -19.74 44.21
C GLY A 3 55.27 -19.23 42.79
N SER A 4 56.57 -19.28 42.46
CA SER A 4 57.34 -19.45 41.21
C SER A 4 56.71 -19.60 39.81
N ASN A 5 57.34 -18.91 38.84
CA ASN A 5 58.14 -19.43 37.68
C ASN A 5 57.77 -18.98 36.24
N ARG A 6 58.75 -18.26 35.61
CA ARG A 6 59.39 -18.50 34.28
C ARG A 6 58.45 -18.67 33.06
N LYS A 7 58.63 -18.04 31.88
CA LYS A 7 59.86 -17.81 31.08
C LYS A 7 59.46 -17.11 29.75
N SER A 8 60.45 -16.44 29.17
CA SER A 8 60.55 -15.78 27.86
C SER A 8 60.48 -16.70 26.64
N PHE A 9 60.01 -16.17 25.49
CA PHE A 9 60.51 -16.54 24.16
C PHE A 9 60.39 -15.34 23.18
N VAL A 10 61.55 -14.92 22.67
CA VAL A 10 61.76 -14.13 21.44
C VAL A 10 62.55 -15.07 20.51
N PRO A 11 62.34 -15.06 19.18
CA PRO A 11 63.30 -14.41 18.25
C PRO A 11 62.59 -13.60 17.15
N GLN A 12 63.07 -12.38 16.82
CA GLN A 12 64.04 -12.03 15.75
C GLN A 12 63.52 -12.24 14.31
N VAL A 13 63.20 -11.18 13.56
CA VAL A 13 64.07 -10.26 12.75
C VAL A 13 64.32 -10.76 11.32
N SER A 14 63.91 -9.96 10.33
CA SER A 14 64.66 -9.58 9.12
C SER A 14 63.84 -8.53 8.36
N ASN A 15 64.14 -7.24 8.49
CA ASN A 15 65.05 -6.45 7.65
C ASN A 15 64.99 -6.79 6.15
N SER A 16 64.41 -5.88 5.36
CA SER A 16 65.18 -5.20 4.31
C SER A 16 64.51 -3.89 3.89
N ALA A 17 65.30 -2.84 3.96
CA ALA A 17 65.01 -1.49 3.49
C ALA A 17 65.47 -1.35 2.03
N GLN A 18 64.82 -0.48 1.25
CA GLN A 18 65.39 0.52 0.34
C GLN A 18 64.24 1.20 -0.44
N ARG A 19 63.99 2.53 -0.31
CA ARG A 19 64.60 3.68 -1.04
C ARG A 19 64.43 3.53 -2.58
N SER A 20 63.97 4.47 -3.41
CA SER A 20 63.95 5.95 -3.47
C SER A 20 63.10 6.33 -4.72
N SER A 21 62.13 7.27 -4.73
CA SER A 21 62.17 8.75 -4.95
C SER A 21 62.35 9.29 -6.40
N ILE A 22 61.50 10.30 -6.76
CA ILE A 22 61.67 11.45 -7.72
C ILE A 22 61.34 11.15 -9.22
N ALA A 23 60.32 11.70 -9.91
CA ALA A 23 59.76 13.05 -10.20
C ALA A 23 60.29 13.69 -11.52
N HIS A 24 59.37 14.08 -12.44
CA HIS A 24 59.35 15.34 -13.22
C HIS A 24 58.21 15.40 -14.28
N THR A 25 57.67 16.60 -14.48
CA THR A 25 56.57 17.09 -15.35
C THR A 25 57.15 17.87 -16.58
N PRO A 26 56.38 18.69 -17.38
CA PRO A 26 55.23 18.45 -18.29
C PRO A 26 55.41 19.14 -19.69
N VAL A 27 54.28 19.54 -20.34
CA VAL A 27 54.05 20.46 -21.51
C VAL A 27 53.78 19.76 -22.87
N GLY A 28 52.77 20.07 -23.70
CA GLY A 28 51.63 21.01 -23.67
C GLY A 28 50.93 21.18 -25.05
N GLY A 29 49.72 21.79 -25.05
CA GLY A 29 49.02 22.57 -26.12
C GLY A 29 48.59 21.85 -27.43
N ARG A 30 47.64 22.30 -28.26
CA ARG A 30 46.75 23.49 -28.31
C ARG A 30 45.74 23.30 -29.49
N ALA A 31 44.53 23.86 -29.40
CA ALA A 31 43.61 24.14 -30.52
C ALA A 31 43.79 25.62 -31.01
N PRO A 32 42.83 26.26 -31.73
CA PRO A 32 42.21 26.11 -33.09
C PRO A 32 42.58 27.34 -33.99
N PRO A 33 41.92 27.70 -35.14
CA PRO A 33 40.80 28.69 -35.11
C PRO A 33 39.80 28.86 -36.34
N TYR A 34 38.63 29.47 -36.05
CA TYR A 34 37.75 30.52 -36.67
C TYR A 34 37.46 30.82 -38.18
N ALA A 35 36.13 31.03 -38.44
CA ALA A 35 35.35 32.03 -39.27
C ALA A 35 35.53 32.16 -40.81
N GLY A 36 34.54 32.45 -41.69
CA GLY A 36 33.09 32.77 -41.62
C GLY A 36 32.46 33.07 -43.02
N GLN A 37 31.13 33.33 -43.03
CA GLN A 37 30.25 33.96 -44.07
C GLN A 37 29.59 33.21 -45.27
N SER A 38 28.26 33.44 -45.35
CA SER A 38 27.40 33.73 -46.53
C SER A 38 26.34 32.71 -46.99
N SER A 39 25.23 33.28 -47.48
CA SER A 39 23.87 32.75 -47.63
C SER A 39 23.59 31.88 -48.87
N LEU A 40 22.47 31.15 -48.77
CA LEU A 40 21.41 30.89 -49.78
C LEU A 40 21.11 29.40 -50.05
N ARG A 41 19.80 29.16 -50.22
CA ARG A 41 19.08 28.03 -50.86
C ARG A 41 18.80 26.76 -50.03
N SER A 42 17.54 26.68 -49.62
CA SER A 42 16.54 25.71 -50.10
C SER A 42 17.06 24.32 -50.54
N SER A 43 16.68 23.26 -49.83
CA SER A 43 15.80 22.17 -50.32
C SER A 43 15.53 21.13 -49.23
N LYS A 44 14.33 20.56 -49.27
CA LYS A 44 13.67 19.64 -48.34
C LYS A 44 14.37 18.28 -48.17
N SER A 45 14.35 17.72 -46.94
CA SER A 45 14.04 16.30 -46.64
C SER A 45 14.12 15.99 -45.14
N GLY A 46 13.22 15.12 -44.64
CA GLY A 46 13.37 14.40 -43.36
C GLY A 46 12.65 15.06 -42.17
N VAL A 47 11.47 14.59 -41.74
CA VAL A 47 11.28 13.49 -40.76
C VAL A 47 11.88 13.81 -39.38
N SER A 48 11.04 14.31 -38.47
CA SER A 48 10.92 13.85 -37.07
C SER A 48 9.97 14.78 -36.30
N ASN A 49 8.97 14.17 -35.68
CA ASN A 49 7.87 14.81 -34.98
C ASN A 49 8.29 15.12 -33.53
N GLU A 50 8.69 16.36 -33.25
CA GLU A 50 8.78 16.91 -31.87
C GLU A 50 8.39 18.40 -31.89
N GLN A 51 7.24 18.73 -31.30
CA GLN A 51 6.88 20.10 -30.89
C GLN A 51 6.74 20.04 -29.35
N ARG A 52 7.71 20.48 -28.55
CA ARG A 52 8.07 21.87 -28.19
C ARG A 52 6.86 22.71 -27.78
N TYR A 53 6.57 22.68 -26.47
CA TYR A 53 5.79 23.71 -25.79
C TYR A 53 6.68 24.93 -25.55
N SER A 54 6.28 26.09 -26.06
CA SER A 54 6.92 27.38 -25.79
C SER A 54 6.12 28.19 -24.77
N LEU A 55 6.82 28.63 -23.73
CA LEU A 55 6.42 29.60 -22.72
C LEU A 55 6.33 31.02 -23.31
N ALA A 56 5.26 31.74 -23.00
CA ALA A 56 5.22 33.19 -23.00
C ALA A 56 4.32 33.70 -21.85
N MET A 57 4.94 34.39 -20.89
CA MET A 57 4.34 35.33 -19.93
C MET A 57 3.96 36.64 -20.67
N SER A 58 3.06 37.55 -20.26
CA SER A 58 2.49 37.96 -18.97
C SER A 58 1.30 38.90 -19.22
N GLY A 59 0.37 39.04 -18.24
CA GLY A 59 -0.67 40.07 -18.30
C GLY A 59 -1.78 40.02 -17.23
N ALA A 60 -1.39 40.20 -15.96
CA ALA A 60 -2.18 40.70 -14.80
C ALA A 60 -3.47 39.96 -14.32
N PRO A 61 -3.80 40.05 -13.01
CA PRO A 61 -4.68 39.10 -12.32
C PRO A 61 -6.13 39.61 -12.23
N SER A 62 -7.09 38.69 -12.23
CA SER A 62 -8.43 38.99 -11.74
C SER A 62 -9.02 37.79 -11.01
N THR A 63 -9.47 38.10 -9.82
CA THR A 63 -10.08 37.27 -8.80
C THR A 63 -11.40 36.68 -9.29
N ALA A 64 -11.46 35.36 -9.48
CA ALA A 64 -12.73 34.64 -9.51
C ALA A 64 -12.50 33.14 -9.24
N SER A 65 -12.97 32.71 -8.06
CA SER A 65 -13.52 31.40 -7.74
C SER A 65 -13.04 30.20 -8.56
N LYS A 66 -12.08 29.45 -8.00
CA LYS A 66 -11.76 28.09 -8.43
C LYS A 66 -12.97 27.19 -8.16
N ARG A 67 -13.79 26.97 -9.18
CA ARG A 67 -14.76 25.86 -9.22
C ARG A 67 -14.11 24.63 -9.83
N SER A 68 -14.40 23.53 -9.14
CA SER A 68 -14.01 22.13 -9.33
C SER A 68 -13.83 21.65 -10.78
N SER A 69 -12.86 20.76 -10.95
CA SER A 69 -12.61 19.91 -12.11
C SER A 69 -13.81 19.04 -12.45
N SER A 70 -14.58 19.44 -13.45
CA SER A 70 -15.60 18.58 -14.06
C SER A 70 -15.04 17.88 -15.31
N PHE A 71 -15.02 16.56 -15.26
CA PHE A 71 -14.59 15.62 -16.32
C PHE A 71 -15.47 15.63 -17.58
N PHE A 72 -16.37 16.61 -17.74
CA PHE A 72 -17.25 16.72 -18.90
C PHE A 72 -16.94 18.00 -19.67
N LYS A 73 -15.88 17.96 -20.51
CA LYS A 73 -15.73 18.93 -21.60
C LYS A 73 -16.87 18.71 -22.59
N SER A 74 -17.81 19.66 -22.58
CA SER A 74 -18.75 19.88 -23.67
C SER A 74 -17.98 20.01 -24.99
N ILE A 75 -18.16 19.03 -25.89
CA ILE A 75 -17.58 19.01 -27.24
C ILE A 75 -18.35 20.02 -28.09
N ALA A 76 -17.85 21.25 -28.14
CA ALA A 76 -18.42 22.33 -28.95
C ALA A 76 -17.91 22.35 -30.40
N ASN A 77 -17.26 21.29 -30.90
CA ASN A 77 -16.89 21.14 -32.32
C ASN A 77 -16.81 19.65 -32.72
N PRO A 78 -17.79 19.08 -33.46
CA PRO A 78 -17.73 17.72 -33.93
C PRO A 78 -16.91 17.66 -35.23
N SER A 79 -15.60 17.85 -35.15
CA SER A 79 -14.73 17.27 -36.19
C SER A 79 -14.88 15.76 -36.06
N ALA A 80 -15.60 15.13 -37.01
CA ALA A 80 -16.04 13.74 -36.98
C ALA A 80 -15.02 12.84 -36.27
N VAL A 81 -15.32 12.45 -35.02
CA VAL A 81 -14.53 11.47 -34.29
C VAL A 81 -14.50 10.23 -35.18
N LYS A 82 -13.34 9.93 -35.73
CA LYS A 82 -13.16 8.79 -36.61
C LYS A 82 -13.33 7.54 -35.74
N ASP A 83 -14.24 6.65 -36.13
CA ASP A 83 -14.44 5.39 -35.42
C ASP A 83 -13.10 4.66 -35.30
N SER A 84 -12.69 4.39 -34.06
CA SER A 84 -11.43 3.71 -33.75
C SER A 84 -11.53 2.20 -33.95
N ARG A 85 -12.75 1.65 -34.03
CA ARG A 85 -12.98 0.24 -34.34
C ARG A 85 -12.65 0.06 -35.81
N ASN A 86 -11.72 -0.83 -36.14
CA ASN A 86 -11.36 -1.12 -37.52
C ASN A 86 -12.48 -1.89 -38.22
N LEU A 87 -13.61 -1.20 -38.52
CA LEU A 87 -14.83 -1.79 -39.05
C LEU A 87 -14.66 -2.38 -40.47
N SER A 88 -13.53 -2.13 -41.12
CA SER A 88 -13.18 -2.73 -42.41
C SER A 88 -12.57 -4.12 -42.28
N ASP A 89 -12.10 -4.50 -41.09
CA ASP A 89 -11.51 -5.82 -40.84
C ASP A 89 -12.60 -6.89 -40.69
N ARG A 90 -12.44 -7.98 -41.45
CA ARG A 90 -13.37 -9.12 -41.47
C ARG A 90 -13.40 -9.85 -40.14
N HIS A 91 -12.28 -9.90 -39.40
CA HIS A 91 -12.23 -10.57 -38.11
C HIS A 91 -13.08 -9.83 -37.06
N VAL A 92 -12.92 -8.51 -36.99
CA VAL A 92 -13.70 -7.63 -36.09
C VAL A 92 -15.19 -7.72 -36.42
N GLN A 93 -15.56 -7.70 -37.70
CA GLN A 93 -16.95 -7.89 -38.11
C GLN A 93 -17.53 -9.25 -37.65
N GLN A 94 -16.77 -10.34 -37.77
CA GLN A 94 -17.22 -11.66 -37.30
C GLN A 94 -17.40 -11.70 -35.79
N GLN A 95 -16.49 -11.09 -35.03
CA GLN A 95 -16.60 -11.02 -33.57
C GLN A 95 -17.84 -10.24 -33.14
N MET A 96 -18.10 -9.10 -33.79
CA MET A 96 -19.30 -8.30 -33.55
C MET A 96 -20.58 -9.06 -33.92
N GLN A 97 -20.57 -9.83 -35.02
CA GLN A 97 -21.72 -10.66 -35.41
C GLN A 97 -22.00 -11.74 -34.36
N ARG A 98 -20.97 -12.42 -33.86
CA ARG A 98 -21.12 -13.42 -32.80
C ARG A 98 -21.69 -12.81 -31.53
N LYS A 99 -21.16 -11.66 -31.10
CA LYS A 99 -21.63 -10.96 -29.91
C LYS A 99 -23.10 -10.58 -29.97
N VAL A 100 -23.55 -10.05 -31.12
CA VAL A 100 -24.98 -9.73 -31.31
C VAL A 100 -25.83 -11.00 -31.29
N LEU A 101 -25.35 -12.08 -31.91
CA LEU A 101 -26.08 -13.35 -31.96
C LEU A 101 -26.22 -13.97 -30.56
N GLU A 102 -25.11 -14.03 -29.81
CA GLU A 102 -25.04 -14.52 -28.43
C GLU A 102 -25.99 -13.73 -27.51
N TYR A 103 -25.92 -12.39 -27.58
CA TYR A 103 -26.83 -11.54 -26.80
C TYR A 103 -28.31 -11.78 -27.12
N LEU A 104 -28.65 -11.97 -28.40
CA LEU A 104 -30.03 -12.30 -28.81
C LEU A 104 -30.48 -13.69 -28.35
N LEU A 105 -29.56 -14.65 -28.22
CA LEU A 105 -29.86 -15.97 -27.64
C LEU A 105 -30.11 -15.84 -26.13
N ASP A 106 -29.22 -15.17 -25.41
CA ASP A 106 -29.31 -15.00 -23.95
C ASP A 106 -30.60 -14.28 -23.52
N THR A 107 -31.06 -13.33 -24.34
CA THR A 107 -32.29 -12.56 -24.09
C THR A 107 -33.57 -13.22 -24.64
N ASN A 108 -33.50 -14.46 -25.16
CA ASN A 108 -34.61 -15.23 -25.73
C ASN A 108 -35.32 -14.56 -26.92
N TYR A 109 -34.57 -14.01 -27.89
CA TYR A 109 -35.17 -13.48 -29.11
C TYR A 109 -35.80 -14.59 -29.99
N PRO A 110 -37.05 -14.43 -30.47
CA PRO A 110 -37.80 -15.51 -31.12
C PRO A 110 -37.29 -15.94 -32.51
N GLN A 111 -36.45 -15.14 -33.18
CA GLN A 111 -35.97 -15.44 -34.54
C GLN A 111 -34.45 -15.33 -34.64
N THR A 112 -33.71 -16.29 -34.10
CA THR A 112 -32.23 -16.23 -34.09
C THR A 112 -31.63 -17.05 -35.23
N SER A 113 -31.09 -16.39 -36.25
CA SER A 113 -30.36 -17.05 -37.35
C SER A 113 -29.10 -16.26 -37.72
N GLU A 114 -28.02 -16.93 -38.13
CA GLU A 114 -26.80 -16.23 -38.57
C GLU A 114 -27.03 -15.29 -39.76
N LYS A 115 -28.03 -15.59 -40.60
CA LYS A 115 -28.41 -14.77 -41.76
C LYS A 115 -28.99 -13.42 -41.32
N LEU A 116 -29.69 -13.40 -40.18
CA LEU A 116 -30.28 -12.19 -39.59
C LEU A 116 -29.21 -11.16 -39.22
N VAL A 117 -28.03 -11.60 -38.75
CA VAL A 117 -26.97 -10.69 -38.30
C VAL A 117 -26.01 -10.31 -39.46
N LYS A 118 -25.81 -11.22 -40.42
CA LYS A 118 -24.92 -11.01 -41.56
C LYS A 118 -25.51 -10.07 -42.63
N SER A 119 -26.79 -10.23 -42.95
CA SER A 119 -27.46 -9.45 -43.99
C SER A 119 -28.97 -9.38 -43.75
N PRO A 120 -29.42 -8.65 -42.71
CA PRO A 120 -30.84 -8.52 -42.40
C PRO A 120 -31.58 -7.71 -43.47
N THR A 121 -32.85 -8.01 -43.66
CA THR A 121 -33.78 -7.06 -44.29
C THR A 121 -34.04 -5.87 -43.36
N LYS A 122 -34.49 -4.74 -43.94
CA LYS A 122 -34.83 -3.53 -43.16
C LYS A 122 -35.83 -3.81 -42.03
N ALA A 123 -36.83 -4.64 -42.28
CA ALA A 123 -37.86 -4.98 -41.29
C ALA A 123 -37.31 -5.88 -40.17
N GLU A 124 -36.43 -6.82 -40.51
CA GLU A 124 -35.75 -7.70 -39.56
C GLU A 124 -34.79 -6.92 -38.65
N PHE A 125 -33.97 -6.04 -39.23
CA PHE A 125 -33.07 -5.18 -38.46
C PHE A 125 -33.85 -4.22 -37.55
N ALA A 126 -35.00 -3.70 -38.01
CA ALA A 126 -35.87 -2.87 -37.20
C ALA A 126 -36.43 -3.61 -35.98
N ARG A 127 -36.93 -4.84 -36.15
CA ARG A 127 -37.40 -5.68 -35.03
C ARG A 127 -36.26 -6.04 -34.07
N MET A 128 -35.07 -6.33 -34.59
CA MET A 128 -33.89 -6.59 -33.77
C MET A 128 -33.52 -5.36 -32.94
N PHE A 129 -33.43 -4.18 -33.56
CA PHE A 129 -33.10 -2.93 -32.87
C PHE A 129 -34.15 -2.57 -31.81
N GLU A 130 -35.44 -2.69 -32.15
CA GLU A 130 -36.54 -2.46 -31.21
C GLU A 130 -36.43 -3.36 -29.98
N PHE A 131 -36.21 -4.66 -30.19
CA PHE A 131 -36.04 -5.63 -29.10
C PHE A 131 -34.84 -5.34 -28.21
N ILE A 132 -33.68 -5.01 -28.80
CA ILE A 132 -32.48 -4.66 -28.04
C ILE A 132 -32.73 -3.36 -27.25
N PHE A 133 -33.39 -2.37 -27.85
CA PHE A 133 -33.69 -1.11 -27.16
C PHE A 133 -34.73 -1.26 -26.05
N GLN A 134 -35.67 -2.21 -26.17
CA GLN A 134 -36.64 -2.52 -25.14
C GLN A 134 -36.00 -3.01 -23.83
N GLN A 135 -34.76 -3.50 -23.86
CA GLN A 135 -34.00 -3.83 -22.65
C GLN A 135 -33.66 -2.59 -21.81
N LEU A 136 -33.59 -1.39 -22.41
CA LEU A 136 -33.45 -0.12 -21.69
C LEU A 136 -34.81 0.48 -21.34
N ALA A 137 -35.78 0.36 -22.25
CA ALA A 137 -37.09 0.99 -22.13
C ALA A 137 -38.19 0.00 -22.56
N PRO A 138 -38.81 -0.73 -21.62
CA PRO A 138 -39.78 -1.78 -21.93
C PRO A 138 -40.97 -1.33 -22.78
N ASP A 139 -41.38 -0.06 -22.64
CA ASP A 139 -42.53 0.52 -23.35
C ASP A 139 -42.18 1.10 -24.75
N PHE A 140 -40.95 0.88 -25.22
CA PHE A 140 -40.50 1.43 -26.50
C PHE A 140 -41.12 0.69 -27.70
N SER A 141 -41.68 1.45 -28.64
CA SER A 141 -42.10 0.92 -29.94
C SER A 141 -41.52 1.73 -31.09
N LEU A 142 -40.95 1.03 -32.07
CA LEU A 142 -40.22 1.63 -33.18
C LEU A 142 -41.15 2.02 -34.32
N ARG A 143 -41.29 3.33 -34.59
CA ARG A 143 -42.10 3.83 -35.73
C ARG A 143 -41.34 3.83 -37.06
N LYS A 144 -40.28 4.66 -37.15
CA LYS A 144 -39.49 4.82 -38.38
C LYS A 144 -38.01 4.80 -38.04
N ILE A 145 -37.34 3.71 -38.42
CA ILE A 145 -35.94 3.47 -38.08
C ILE A 145 -34.98 4.55 -38.58
N GLU A 146 -35.27 5.13 -39.75
CA GLU A 146 -34.44 6.18 -40.38
C GLU A 146 -34.31 7.44 -39.53
N ASP A 147 -35.36 7.76 -38.76
CA ASP A 147 -35.46 8.98 -37.97
C ASP A 147 -35.17 8.68 -36.48
N GLU A 148 -35.73 7.58 -35.95
CA GLU A 148 -35.62 7.21 -34.54
C GLU A 148 -34.21 6.70 -34.19
N MET A 149 -33.60 5.82 -34.99
CA MET A 149 -32.30 5.24 -34.63
C MET A 149 -31.19 6.32 -34.53
N PRO A 150 -30.95 7.19 -35.54
CA PRO A 150 -29.97 8.26 -35.40
C PRO A 150 -30.23 9.23 -34.24
N ARG A 151 -31.51 9.48 -33.93
CA ARG A 151 -31.91 10.34 -32.81
C ARG A 151 -31.60 9.69 -31.46
N LEU A 152 -31.95 8.42 -31.29
CA LEU A 152 -31.72 7.67 -30.05
C LEU A 152 -30.23 7.50 -29.77
N PHE A 153 -29.43 7.11 -30.76
CA PHE A 153 -27.97 6.99 -30.60
C PHE A 153 -27.33 8.35 -30.26
N ARG A 154 -27.83 9.46 -30.81
CA ARG A 154 -27.36 10.80 -30.43
C ARG A 154 -27.73 11.15 -28.98
N ALA A 155 -28.94 10.81 -28.54
CA ALA A 155 -29.40 11.06 -27.17
C ALA A 155 -28.61 10.23 -26.15
N LEU A 156 -28.23 9.00 -26.50
CA LEU A 156 -27.39 8.12 -25.68
C LEU A 156 -25.90 8.48 -25.72
N GLY A 157 -25.48 9.49 -26.51
CA GLY A 157 -24.10 9.94 -26.57
C GLY A 157 -23.18 9.08 -27.45
N TYR A 158 -23.72 8.37 -28.44
CA TYR A 158 -22.93 7.57 -29.37
C TYR A 158 -21.91 8.45 -30.13
N PRO A 159 -20.61 8.09 -30.13
CA PRO A 159 -19.55 8.97 -30.61
C PRO A 159 -19.53 9.18 -32.13
N VAL A 160 -20.14 8.27 -32.91
CA VAL A 160 -20.10 8.30 -34.39
C VAL A 160 -21.47 8.71 -34.94
N GLN A 161 -21.51 9.70 -35.83
CA GLN A 161 -22.77 10.18 -36.37
C GLN A 161 -23.39 9.17 -37.36
N LEU A 162 -24.56 8.62 -37.01
CA LEU A 162 -25.39 7.84 -37.93
C LEU A 162 -26.24 8.78 -38.79
N LYS A 163 -26.16 8.63 -40.12
CA LYS A 163 -26.98 9.41 -41.07
C LYS A 163 -28.24 8.63 -41.45
N PRO A 164 -29.38 9.29 -41.69
CA PRO A 164 -30.60 8.61 -42.16
C PRO A 164 -30.40 7.78 -43.43
N SER A 165 -29.50 8.21 -44.34
CA SER A 165 -29.15 7.47 -45.56
C SER A 165 -28.49 6.11 -45.29
N THR A 166 -27.79 5.94 -44.16
CA THR A 166 -27.21 4.65 -43.73
C THR A 166 -28.31 3.64 -43.38
N MET A 167 -29.48 4.10 -42.93
CA MET A 167 -30.64 3.27 -42.62
C MET A 167 -31.45 2.87 -43.86
N GLN A 168 -31.28 3.57 -44.98
CA GLN A 168 -31.92 3.19 -46.24
C GLN A 168 -31.22 2.01 -46.93
N THR A 169 -29.96 1.78 -46.59
CA THR A 169 -29.09 0.75 -47.18
C THR A 169 -28.72 -0.35 -46.17
N ILE A 170 -29.63 -0.67 -45.25
CA ILE A 170 -29.46 -1.77 -44.29
C ILE A 170 -29.27 -3.09 -45.05
N GLY A 171 -28.26 -3.88 -44.66
CA GLY A 171 -27.90 -5.14 -45.31
C GLY A 171 -26.86 -5.00 -46.45
N ALA A 172 -26.48 -3.78 -46.84
CA ALA A 172 -25.40 -3.60 -47.82
C ALA A 172 -24.01 -3.80 -47.19
N ALA A 173 -23.08 -4.38 -47.95
CA ALA A 173 -21.76 -4.80 -47.44
C ALA A 173 -20.91 -3.65 -46.84
N HIS A 174 -21.13 -2.40 -47.27
CA HIS A 174 -20.37 -1.23 -46.81
C HIS A 174 -21.04 -0.50 -45.62
N THR A 175 -22.36 -0.66 -45.44
CA THR A 175 -23.13 0.00 -44.36
C THR A 175 -23.32 -0.91 -43.17
N MET A 176 -23.47 -2.22 -43.39
CA MET A 176 -23.70 -3.20 -42.33
C MET A 176 -22.62 -3.20 -41.24
N PRO A 177 -21.31 -3.06 -41.52
CA PRO A 177 -20.30 -2.97 -40.47
C PRO A 177 -20.50 -1.77 -39.52
N HIS A 178 -20.97 -0.64 -40.04
CA HIS A 178 -21.24 0.56 -39.25
C HIS A 178 -22.49 0.41 -38.37
N LEU A 179 -23.53 -0.23 -38.91
CA LEU A 179 -24.77 -0.54 -38.18
C LEU A 179 -24.53 -1.58 -37.08
N LEU A 180 -23.73 -2.60 -37.38
CA LEU A 180 -23.32 -3.60 -36.41
C LEU A 180 -22.49 -2.97 -35.30
N GLY A 181 -21.61 -2.00 -35.64
CA GLY A 181 -20.90 -1.16 -34.67
C GLY A 181 -21.82 -0.42 -33.72
N ALA A 182 -22.88 0.18 -34.24
CA ALA A 182 -23.86 0.85 -33.40
C ALA A 182 -24.58 -0.15 -32.48
N ILE A 183 -25.04 -1.29 -32.99
CA ILE A 183 -25.75 -2.29 -32.18
C ILE A 183 -24.84 -2.91 -31.11
N THR A 184 -23.62 -3.30 -31.44
CA THR A 184 -22.71 -3.85 -30.42
C THR A 184 -22.41 -2.85 -29.33
N TRP A 185 -22.25 -1.56 -29.69
CA TRP A 185 -22.06 -0.51 -28.70
C TRP A 185 -23.28 -0.33 -27.81
N LEU A 186 -24.49 -0.47 -28.36
CA LEU A 186 -25.72 -0.42 -27.58
C LEU A 186 -25.83 -1.61 -26.63
N ILE A 187 -25.47 -2.81 -27.08
CA ILE A 187 -25.40 -4.00 -26.21
C ILE A 187 -24.41 -3.79 -25.08
N ASP A 188 -23.21 -3.28 -25.39
CA ASP A 188 -22.19 -2.93 -24.39
C ASP A 188 -22.71 -1.91 -23.37
N LEU A 189 -23.43 -0.88 -23.85
CA LEU A 189 -24.05 0.12 -22.98
C LEU A 189 -25.11 -0.50 -22.06
N ILE A 190 -25.93 -1.44 -22.58
CA ILE A 190 -26.95 -2.12 -21.80
C ILE A 190 -26.31 -3.01 -20.72
N GLN A 191 -25.31 -3.79 -21.08
CA GLN A 191 -24.57 -4.64 -20.13
C GLN A 191 -23.91 -3.80 -19.04
N MET A 192 -23.23 -2.72 -19.43
CA MET A 192 -22.62 -1.79 -18.47
C MET A 192 -23.68 -1.13 -17.56
N ALA A 193 -24.82 -0.71 -18.10
CA ALA A 193 -25.89 -0.12 -17.31
C ALA A 193 -26.54 -1.12 -16.34
N ALA A 194 -26.57 -2.41 -16.69
CA ALA A 194 -27.07 -3.47 -15.82
C ALA A 194 -26.08 -3.82 -14.69
N GLU A 195 -24.78 -3.70 -14.93
CA GLU A 195 -23.73 -3.96 -13.94
C GLU A 195 -23.58 -2.84 -12.90
N ILE A 196 -23.89 -1.59 -13.26
CA ILE A 196 -23.76 -0.45 -12.35
C ILE A 196 -24.87 -0.52 -11.30
N SER A 197 -24.49 -0.77 -10.04
CA SER A 197 -25.43 -0.63 -8.94
C SER A 197 -25.70 0.85 -8.64
N PRO A 198 -26.95 1.23 -8.29
CA PRO A 198 -27.25 2.57 -7.81
C PRO A 198 -26.42 2.98 -6.57
N GLN A 199 -25.92 2.00 -5.82
CA GLN A 199 -25.08 2.22 -4.65
C GLN A 199 -23.67 2.65 -5.05
N ASP A 200 -23.09 2.07 -6.10
CA ASP A 200 -21.75 2.43 -6.59
C ASP A 200 -21.71 3.86 -7.13
N LEU A 201 -22.78 4.30 -7.78
CA LEU A 201 -22.95 5.70 -8.21
C LEU A 201 -22.96 6.68 -7.04
N LEU A 202 -23.50 6.28 -5.88
CA LEU A 202 -23.55 7.10 -4.67
C LEU A 202 -22.21 7.08 -3.89
N LEU A 203 -21.45 5.99 -4.01
CA LEU A 203 -20.12 5.83 -3.43
C LEU A 203 -19.02 6.55 -4.22
N ALA A 204 -19.23 6.79 -5.52
CA ALA A 204 -18.26 7.41 -6.43
C ALA A 204 -18.01 8.92 -6.20
N ASN A 205 -18.65 9.56 -5.22
CA ASN A 205 -18.53 10.99 -4.97
C ASN A 205 -17.28 11.31 -4.12
N GLU A 206 -16.44 12.24 -4.58
CA GLU A 206 -15.11 12.53 -3.99
C GLU A 206 -15.12 13.16 -2.59
N GLU A 207 -16.29 13.57 -2.08
CA GLU A 207 -16.41 14.32 -0.82
C GLU A 207 -16.28 13.46 0.47
N GLY A 208 -15.82 12.21 0.35
CA GLY A 208 -15.60 11.31 1.51
C GLY A 208 -16.87 10.85 2.23
N ASP A 209 -18.03 11.40 1.89
CA ASP A 209 -19.34 11.10 2.50
C ASP A 209 -20.20 10.12 1.69
N GLY A 210 -19.63 9.53 0.62
CA GLY A 210 -20.36 8.59 -0.27
C GLY A 210 -20.95 7.42 0.49
N GLN A 211 -20.28 6.94 1.54
CA GLN A 211 -20.74 5.83 2.36
C GLN A 211 -21.96 6.20 3.21
N ARG A 212 -21.96 7.37 3.88
CA ARG A 212 -23.13 7.83 4.63
C ARG A 212 -24.32 8.08 3.71
N ARG A 213 -24.06 8.63 2.53
CA ARG A 213 -25.10 8.88 1.52
C ARG A 213 -25.71 7.59 0.98
N SER A 214 -24.88 6.59 0.67
CA SER A 214 -25.34 5.26 0.26
C SER A 214 -26.19 4.59 1.35
N LEU A 215 -25.72 4.67 2.61
CA LEU A 215 -26.42 4.14 3.77
C LEU A 215 -27.78 4.83 4.00
N ALA A 216 -27.80 6.17 3.94
CA ALA A 216 -29.01 6.99 4.07
C ALA A 216 -30.00 6.76 2.92
N TYR A 217 -29.50 6.62 1.69
CA TYR A 217 -30.32 6.30 0.53
C TYR A 217 -30.92 4.89 0.67
N GLY A 218 -30.12 3.91 1.05
CA GLY A 218 -30.58 2.54 1.29
C GLY A 218 -31.65 2.47 2.38
N TYR A 219 -31.48 3.21 3.48
CA TYR A 219 -32.49 3.36 4.52
C TYR A 219 -33.78 4.01 3.96
N THR A 220 -33.65 5.14 3.28
CA THR A 220 -34.79 5.88 2.71
C THR A 220 -35.60 5.01 1.72
N VAL A 221 -34.93 4.26 0.86
CA VAL A 221 -35.58 3.35 -0.11
C VAL A 221 -36.30 2.20 0.60
N ARG A 222 -35.73 1.64 1.66
CA ARG A 222 -36.39 0.57 2.45
C ARG A 222 -37.66 1.10 3.13
N CYS A 223 -37.58 2.26 3.79
CA CYS A 223 -38.73 2.90 4.41
C CYS A 223 -39.80 3.27 3.37
N TYR A 224 -39.38 3.79 2.22
CA TYR A 224 -40.30 4.13 1.13
C TYR A 224 -40.98 2.89 0.53
N LYS A 225 -40.27 1.78 0.31
CA LYS A 225 -40.87 0.51 -0.14
C LYS A 225 -41.91 0.00 0.84
N LYS A 226 -41.60 0.03 2.15
CA LYS A 226 -42.53 -0.37 3.21
C LYS A 226 -43.78 0.51 3.25
N TYR A 227 -43.60 1.82 3.06
CA TYR A 227 -44.71 2.77 2.91
C TYR A 227 -45.56 2.48 1.66
N CYS A 228 -44.94 2.20 0.51
CA CYS A 228 -45.67 1.83 -0.71
C CYS A 228 -46.44 0.52 -0.57
N SER A 229 -45.89 -0.46 0.16
CA SER A 229 -46.57 -1.72 0.47
C SER A 229 -47.70 -1.57 1.48
N ASN A 230 -47.61 -0.61 2.41
CA ASN A 230 -48.65 -0.32 3.38
C ASN A 230 -48.81 1.19 3.63
N PRO A 231 -49.63 1.89 2.81
CA PRO A 231 -49.80 3.35 2.92
C PRO A 231 -50.44 3.82 4.24
N GLN A 232 -51.10 2.92 4.98
CA GLN A 232 -51.75 3.24 6.26
C GLN A 232 -50.77 3.34 7.42
N LEU A 233 -49.52 2.91 7.22
CA LEU A 233 -48.45 2.95 8.21
C LEU A 233 -48.02 4.40 8.56
N GLY A 234 -48.28 5.36 7.67
CA GLY A 234 -47.91 6.76 7.86
C GLY A 234 -46.39 6.98 7.99
N PHE A 235 -46.00 8.17 8.44
CA PHE A 235 -44.59 8.58 8.63
C PHE A 235 -44.13 8.49 10.10
N VAL A 236 -44.72 7.59 10.88
CA VAL A 236 -44.39 7.43 12.31
C VAL A 236 -43.11 6.61 12.45
N MET A 237 -42.09 7.17 13.10
CA MET A 237 -40.76 6.55 13.26
C MET A 237 -40.81 5.16 13.92
N ASP A 238 -41.75 4.94 14.84
CA ASP A 238 -41.92 3.68 15.54
C ASP A 238 -42.32 2.51 14.63
N ASN A 239 -42.90 2.79 13.46
CA ASN A 239 -43.30 1.75 12.49
C ASN A 239 -42.13 1.27 11.61
N TYR A 240 -40.99 1.97 11.68
CA TYR A 240 -39.76 1.65 10.94
C TYR A 240 -38.61 1.21 11.86
N LYS A 241 -38.94 0.71 13.06
CA LYS A 241 -37.96 0.24 14.06
C LYS A 241 -37.04 -0.85 13.52
N ASP A 242 -37.56 -1.78 12.73
CA ASP A 242 -36.76 -2.86 12.15
C ASP A 242 -35.71 -2.31 11.16
N GLU A 243 -36.10 -1.36 10.32
CA GLU A 243 -35.21 -0.71 9.36
C GLU A 243 -34.16 0.17 10.05
N ASN A 244 -34.52 0.79 11.17
CA ASN A 244 -33.61 1.53 12.04
C ASN A 244 -32.60 0.60 12.71
N ASN A 245 -33.04 -0.54 13.24
CA ASN A 245 -32.16 -1.51 13.90
C ASN A 245 -31.14 -2.12 12.92
N VAL A 246 -31.57 -2.42 11.69
CA VAL A 246 -30.64 -2.90 10.63
C VAL A 246 -29.63 -1.82 10.25
N LEU A 247 -30.03 -0.54 10.23
CA LEU A 247 -29.12 0.58 10.00
C LEU A 247 -28.10 0.73 11.14
N LEU A 248 -28.56 0.63 12.38
CA LEU A 248 -27.73 0.69 13.59
C LEU A 248 -26.69 -0.43 13.61
N GLN A 249 -27.08 -1.67 13.33
CA GLN A 249 -26.14 -2.80 13.23
C GLN A 249 -25.07 -2.58 12.15
N LEU A 250 -25.44 -2.05 10.99
CA LEU A 250 -24.50 -1.73 9.90
C LEU A 250 -23.52 -0.58 10.25
N ILE A 251 -23.89 0.29 11.18
CA ILE A 251 -23.03 1.36 11.70
C ILE A 251 -22.10 0.78 12.76
N GLU A 252 -22.64 0.03 13.72
CA GLU A 252 -21.89 -0.59 14.82
C GLU A 252 -20.85 -1.61 14.32
N GLU A 253 -21.17 -2.42 13.30
CA GLU A 253 -20.23 -3.37 12.69
C GLU A 253 -19.08 -2.65 11.94
N LYS A 254 -19.27 -1.36 11.61
CA LYS A 254 -18.26 -0.53 10.95
C LYS A 254 -17.55 0.46 11.88
N ASP A 255 -17.94 0.53 13.15
CA ASP A 255 -17.32 1.39 14.16
C ASP A 255 -16.03 0.77 14.73
N ASP A 256 -15.04 0.54 13.86
CA ASP A 256 -13.61 0.59 14.20
C ASP A 256 -13.17 2.01 14.60
N ILE A 257 -14.05 3.00 14.44
CA ILE A 257 -13.82 4.42 14.74
C ILE A 257 -13.55 4.63 16.23
N VAL A 258 -14.23 3.91 17.13
CA VAL A 258 -14.00 4.06 18.57
C VAL A 258 -12.61 3.54 18.98
N GLN A 259 -12.12 2.47 18.33
CA GLN A 259 -10.76 2.00 18.53
C GLN A 259 -9.73 2.97 17.94
N GLN A 260 -10.00 3.52 16.76
CA GLN A 260 -9.14 4.52 16.13
C GLN A 260 -9.06 5.83 16.93
N GLU A 261 -10.18 6.27 17.52
CA GLU A 261 -10.24 7.46 18.37
C GLU A 261 -9.42 7.25 19.65
N ALA A 262 -9.54 6.08 20.29
CA ALA A 262 -8.73 5.71 21.44
C ALA A 262 -7.22 5.61 21.10
N GLU A 263 -6.87 5.12 19.91
CA GLU A 263 -5.48 5.05 19.44
C GLU A 263 -4.92 6.45 19.14
N LEU A 264 -5.72 7.34 18.54
CA LEU A 264 -5.36 8.73 18.30
C LEU A 264 -5.18 9.50 19.61
N ASP A 265 -6.06 9.31 20.59
CA ASP A 265 -5.91 9.92 21.91
C ASP A 265 -4.62 9.45 22.61
N ALA A 266 -4.29 8.17 22.52
CA ALA A 266 -3.02 7.66 23.03
C ALA A 266 -1.81 8.30 22.33
N GLN A 267 -1.88 8.47 21.00
CA GLN A 267 -0.83 9.16 20.23
C GLN A 267 -0.70 10.63 20.64
N ILE A 268 -1.81 11.34 20.84
CA ILE A 268 -1.80 12.73 21.30
C ILE A 268 -1.10 12.84 22.67
N VAL A 269 -1.39 11.93 23.61
CA VAL A 269 -0.73 11.92 24.92
C VAL A 269 0.79 11.72 24.76
N THR A 270 1.22 10.71 23.98
CA THR A 270 2.65 10.45 23.77
C THR A 270 3.39 11.62 23.12
N LEU A 271 2.79 12.27 22.12
CA LEU A 271 3.36 13.43 21.46
C LEU A 271 3.41 14.65 22.39
N THR A 272 2.42 14.79 23.28
CA THR A 272 2.40 15.88 24.26
C THR A 272 3.53 15.70 25.28
N ASP A 273 3.79 14.48 25.72
CA ASP A 273 4.90 14.14 26.63
C ASP A 273 6.26 14.39 25.94
N GLU A 274 6.42 13.98 24.68
CA GLU A 274 7.65 14.23 23.90
C GLU A 274 7.90 15.74 23.71
N ILE A 275 6.85 16.52 23.44
CA ILE A 275 6.94 17.98 23.37
C ILE A 275 7.37 18.57 24.72
N ALA A 276 6.88 18.04 25.84
CA ALA A 276 7.25 18.51 27.17
C ALA A 276 8.72 18.22 27.49
N GLU A 277 9.24 17.04 27.13
CA GLU A 277 10.66 16.69 27.26
C GLU A 277 11.53 17.61 26.38
N LEU A 278 11.18 17.79 25.10
CA LEU A 278 11.90 18.69 24.19
C LEU A 278 11.89 20.15 24.67
N CYS A 279 10.82 20.61 25.32
CA CYS A 279 10.77 21.95 25.90
C CYS A 279 11.71 22.09 27.10
N LYS A 280 11.90 21.04 27.89
CA LYS A 280 12.86 21.02 29.00
C LYS A 280 14.30 21.11 28.48
N ASP A 281 14.64 20.31 27.48
CA ASP A 281 15.96 20.33 26.82
C ASP A 281 16.26 21.69 26.17
N LYS A 282 15.22 22.34 25.63
CA LYS A 282 15.35 23.71 25.10
C LYS A 282 15.69 24.73 26.18
N GLY A 283 15.14 24.59 27.38
CA GLY A 283 15.50 25.42 28.53
C GLY A 283 16.98 25.28 28.91
N GLU A 284 17.48 24.04 28.97
CA GLU A 284 18.89 23.75 29.23
C GLU A 284 19.81 24.31 28.11
N LEU A 285 19.37 24.23 26.85
CA LEU A 285 20.09 24.81 25.72
C LEU A 285 20.16 26.34 25.77
N ASP A 286 19.07 27.01 26.15
CA ASP A 286 19.02 28.46 26.29
C ASP A 286 19.92 28.95 27.44
N GLU A 287 19.97 28.21 28.56
CA GLU A 287 20.94 28.47 29.65
C GLU A 287 22.38 28.29 29.17
N LEU A 288 22.67 27.22 28.42
CA LEU A 288 24.00 26.98 27.87
C LEU A 288 24.43 28.08 26.89
N GLN A 289 23.49 28.58 26.06
CA GLN A 289 23.75 29.70 25.16
C GLN A 289 24.03 31.00 25.92
N MET A 290 23.30 31.29 27.00
CA MET A 290 23.61 32.44 27.84
C MET A 290 24.98 32.33 28.49
N ASN A 291 25.32 31.16 29.04
CA ASN A 291 26.63 30.91 29.62
C ASN A 291 27.75 31.06 28.57
N THR A 292 27.51 30.59 27.34
CA THR A 292 28.48 30.75 26.23
C THR A 292 28.71 32.22 25.90
N LYS A 293 27.65 33.03 25.81
CA LYS A 293 27.77 34.48 25.57
C LYS A 293 28.54 35.20 26.67
N VAL A 294 28.28 34.85 27.93
CA VAL A 294 29.03 35.40 29.08
C VAL A 294 30.51 35.03 28.98
N LEU A 295 30.82 33.77 28.66
CA LEU A 295 32.21 33.31 28.48
C LEU A 295 32.91 33.98 27.29
N GLU A 296 32.19 34.27 26.21
CA GLU A 296 32.71 35.03 25.06
C GLU A 296 33.04 36.48 25.43
N GLU A 297 32.17 37.14 26.21
CA GLU A 297 32.45 38.48 26.75
C GLU A 297 33.66 38.47 27.69
N ASP A 298 33.76 37.47 28.57
CA ASP A 298 34.91 37.29 29.46
C ASP A 298 36.21 37.02 28.69
N LEU A 299 36.17 36.20 27.64
CA LEU A 299 37.33 35.98 26.76
C LEU A 299 37.78 37.28 26.10
N LYS A 300 36.84 38.11 25.63
CA LYS A 300 37.15 39.40 25.04
C LYS A 300 37.76 40.36 26.07
N ASN A 301 37.24 40.39 27.29
CA ASN A 301 37.79 41.18 28.39
C ASN A 301 39.21 40.72 28.77
N LEU A 302 39.44 39.40 28.83
CA LEU A 302 40.76 38.82 29.10
C LEU A 302 41.76 39.11 27.97
N GLN A 303 41.33 39.11 26.71
CA GLN A 303 42.17 39.52 25.59
C GLN A 303 42.55 41.00 25.68
N ALA A 304 41.59 41.89 25.94
CA ALA A 304 41.86 43.31 26.14
C ALA A 304 42.85 43.54 27.31
N PHE A 305 42.65 42.83 28.42
CA PHE A 305 43.57 42.90 29.57
C PHE A 305 44.98 42.38 29.23
N ARG A 306 45.08 41.29 28.46
CA ARG A 306 46.36 40.76 27.98
C ARG A 306 47.08 41.80 27.12
N ASP A 307 46.37 42.44 26.20
CA ASP A 307 46.95 43.43 25.29
C ASP A 307 47.43 44.67 26.05
N GLU A 308 46.64 45.17 27.01
CA GLU A 308 47.04 46.26 27.91
C GLU A 308 48.30 45.89 28.73
N ARG A 309 48.35 44.66 29.25
CA ARG A 309 49.54 44.17 29.99
C ARG A 309 50.76 44.05 29.10
N GLN A 310 50.59 43.62 27.85
CA GLN A 310 51.68 43.52 26.88
C GLN A 310 52.21 44.91 26.49
N GLU A 311 51.32 45.90 26.36
CA GLU A 311 51.71 47.28 26.10
C GLU A 311 52.51 47.87 27.27
N ARG A 312 52.01 47.75 28.51
CA ARG A 312 52.76 48.17 29.70
C ARG A 312 54.11 47.46 29.85
N LEU A 313 54.18 46.17 29.53
CA LEU A 313 55.45 45.43 29.54
C LEU A 313 56.44 46.01 28.51
N ASN A 314 55.96 46.39 27.33
CA ASN A 314 56.79 47.00 26.31
C ASN A 314 57.25 48.42 26.72
N GLU A 315 56.39 49.19 27.39
CA GLU A 315 56.75 50.50 27.97
C GLU A 315 57.83 50.37 29.06
N GLU A 316 57.65 49.44 30.00
CA GLU A 316 58.64 49.20 31.05
C GLU A 316 59.97 48.67 30.50
N LYS A 317 59.93 47.84 29.44
CA LYS A 317 61.15 47.44 28.71
C LYS A 317 61.88 48.64 28.10
N LYS A 318 61.16 49.58 27.48
CA LYS A 318 61.75 50.81 26.94
C LYS A 318 62.33 51.69 28.06
N LYS A 319 61.63 51.84 29.19
CA LYS A 319 62.15 52.57 30.36
C LYS A 319 63.41 51.92 30.89
N LYS A 320 63.44 50.59 31.00
CA LYS A 320 64.62 49.83 31.40
C LYS A 320 65.80 50.08 30.46
N GLU A 321 65.62 49.99 29.13
CA GLU A 321 66.67 50.31 28.17
C GLU A 321 67.17 51.76 28.31
N ASN A 322 66.27 52.72 28.53
CA ASN A 322 66.66 54.11 28.76
C ASN A 322 67.48 54.28 30.04
N LEU A 323 67.08 53.65 31.14
CA LEU A 323 67.82 53.67 32.41
C LEU A 323 69.17 52.96 32.29
N GLU A 324 69.26 51.85 31.56
CA GLU A 324 70.53 51.17 31.27
C GLU A 324 71.47 52.08 30.47
N ASN A 325 70.94 52.83 29.49
CA ASN A 325 71.70 53.83 28.75
C ASN A 325 72.15 55.00 29.65
N GLU A 326 71.30 55.49 30.56
CA GLU A 326 71.67 56.53 31.52
C GLU A 326 72.73 56.04 32.52
N ILE A 327 72.60 54.83 33.05
CA ILE A 327 73.61 54.18 33.90
C ILE A 327 74.94 54.09 33.14
N HIS A 328 74.91 53.71 31.86
CA HIS A 328 76.11 53.68 31.03
C HIS A 328 76.76 55.08 30.91
N GLN A 329 75.97 56.13 30.67
CA GLN A 329 76.49 57.51 30.63
C GLN A 329 77.04 57.97 31.99
N TYR A 330 76.37 57.65 33.09
CA TYR A 330 76.85 57.99 34.43
C TYR A 330 78.13 57.21 34.78
N ASN A 331 78.26 55.95 34.35
CA ASN A 331 79.49 55.20 34.53
C ASN A 331 80.67 55.85 33.77
N ILE A 332 80.45 56.33 32.54
CA ILE A 332 81.46 57.11 31.81
C ILE A 332 81.83 58.39 32.57
N ARG A 333 80.84 59.13 33.08
CA ARG A 333 81.08 60.33 33.91
C ARG A 333 81.80 60.03 35.21
N ILE A 334 81.51 58.91 35.87
CA ILE A 334 82.17 58.50 37.10
C ILE A 334 83.64 58.19 36.82
N VAL A 335 83.97 57.56 35.70
CA VAL A 335 85.36 57.33 35.29
C VAL A 335 86.10 58.66 35.07
N ASP A 336 85.51 59.59 34.33
CA ASP A 336 86.06 60.94 34.11
C ASP A 336 86.19 61.75 35.41
N MET A 337 85.18 61.69 36.29
CA MET A 337 85.23 62.33 37.60
C MET A 337 86.26 61.70 38.53
N LYS A 338 86.46 60.37 38.50
CA LYS A 338 87.50 59.68 39.27
C LYS A 338 88.90 60.09 38.81
N GLU A 339 89.11 60.27 37.51
CA GLU A 339 90.36 60.85 37.00
C GLU A 339 90.57 62.28 37.52
N LYS A 340 89.52 63.12 37.50
CA LYS A 340 89.57 64.49 38.03
C LYS A 340 89.75 64.54 39.55
N LEU A 341 89.15 63.62 40.30
CA LEU A 341 89.29 63.50 41.75
C LEU A 341 90.70 63.07 42.12
N ALA A 342 91.28 62.07 41.45
CA ALA A 342 92.68 61.69 41.63
C ALA A 342 93.62 62.87 41.36
N ALA A 343 93.31 63.72 40.38
CA ALA A 343 94.06 64.95 40.11
C ALA A 343 93.89 66.01 41.21
N LYS A 344 92.69 66.11 41.80
CA LYS A 344 92.38 67.08 42.87
C LYS A 344 92.81 66.63 44.26
N GLU A 345 92.76 65.35 44.60
CA GLU A 345 93.33 64.79 45.84
C GLU A 345 94.85 65.00 45.88
N LYS A 346 95.52 64.94 44.72
CA LYS A 346 96.92 65.35 44.56
C LYS A 346 97.15 66.85 44.85
N GLN A 347 96.13 67.70 44.66
CA GLN A 347 96.16 69.12 45.04
C GLN A 347 95.73 69.37 46.50
N LEU A 348 94.85 68.53 47.04
CA LEU A 348 94.27 68.69 48.39
C LEU A 348 95.20 68.16 49.49
N ALA A 349 96.07 67.20 49.18
CA ALA A 349 97.18 66.80 50.07
C ALA A 349 98.15 67.96 50.42
N ALA A 350 98.02 69.13 49.76
CA ALA A 350 98.90 70.28 49.91
C ALA A 350 98.35 71.44 50.77
N GLN A 351 97.16 71.37 51.39
CA GLN A 351 96.62 72.51 52.17
C GLN A 351 95.87 72.13 53.47
N PRO A 352 96.11 72.83 54.60
CA PRO A 352 95.35 72.68 55.84
C PRO A 352 94.19 73.69 55.96
N MET A 353 93.13 73.23 56.63
CA MET A 353 91.75 73.73 56.63
C MET A 353 91.49 74.81 57.72
N THR A 354 90.60 75.78 57.45
CA THR A 354 90.27 76.93 58.33
C THR A 354 88.76 77.09 58.56
N GLY A 355 88.39 77.66 59.71
CA GLY A 355 87.06 77.64 60.35
C GLY A 355 85.83 78.21 59.61
N GLU A 356 85.95 78.56 58.33
CA GLU A 356 84.81 78.81 57.44
C GLU A 356 84.18 77.48 56.97
N GLU A 357 84.98 76.42 56.85
CA GLU A 357 84.53 75.04 56.58
C GLU A 357 83.62 74.49 57.69
N ALA A 358 83.82 74.92 58.93
CA ALA A 358 82.99 74.49 60.06
C ALA A 358 81.54 75.04 59.97
N ARG A 359 81.33 76.19 59.32
CA ARG A 359 79.98 76.73 59.06
C ARG A 359 79.36 76.12 57.80
N ALA A 360 80.16 75.89 56.76
CA ALA A 360 79.72 75.11 55.59
C ALA A 360 79.27 73.68 55.97
N LEU A 361 79.95 73.06 56.94
CA LEU A 361 79.58 71.75 57.49
C LEU A 361 78.22 71.73 58.21
N ARG A 362 77.78 72.85 58.79
CA ARG A 362 76.46 72.94 59.45
C ARG A 362 75.32 73.06 58.45
N VAL A 363 75.48 73.86 57.40
CA VAL A 363 74.51 73.92 56.27
C VAL A 363 74.42 72.56 55.60
N ARG A 364 75.58 71.93 55.35
CA ARG A 364 75.65 70.57 54.80
C ARG A 364 74.98 69.53 55.70
N LYS A 365 75.02 69.70 57.03
CA LYS A 365 74.32 68.84 57.97
C LYS A 365 72.80 68.97 57.85
N GLU A 366 72.28 70.18 57.65
CA GLU A 366 70.84 70.39 57.44
C GLU A 366 70.39 69.88 56.07
N GLU A 367 71.20 70.07 55.02
CA GLU A 367 70.98 69.47 53.69
C GLU A 367 70.99 67.95 53.75
N LEU A 368 71.95 67.34 54.46
CA LEU A 368 71.99 65.89 54.67
C LEU A 368 70.77 65.39 55.45
N LYS A 369 70.26 66.17 56.41
CA LYS A 369 69.05 65.81 57.15
C LYS A 369 67.82 65.82 56.25
N ALA A 370 67.71 66.80 55.35
CA ALA A 370 66.66 66.84 54.33
C ALA A 370 66.79 65.68 53.32
N GLN A 371 68.01 65.32 52.92
CA GLN A 371 68.26 64.15 52.07
C GLN A 371 67.87 62.83 52.76
N ILE A 372 68.14 62.69 54.06
CA ILE A 372 67.72 61.51 54.85
C ILE A 372 66.20 61.43 54.94
N GLU A 373 65.51 62.56 55.15
CA GLU A 373 64.05 62.60 55.18
C GLU A 373 63.45 62.18 53.82
N THR A 374 64.07 62.59 52.72
CA THR A 374 63.65 62.24 51.36
C THR A 374 63.90 60.76 51.07
N ALA A 375 65.08 60.24 51.42
CA ALA A 375 65.44 58.84 51.29
C ALA A 375 64.56 57.92 52.15
N ASN A 376 64.14 58.36 53.35
CA ASN A 376 63.20 57.60 54.18
C ASN A 376 61.80 57.51 53.55
N LYS A 377 61.32 58.58 52.91
CA LYS A 377 60.06 58.54 52.15
C LYS A 377 60.15 57.62 50.94
N GLU A 378 61.27 57.64 50.21
CA GLU A 378 61.53 56.70 49.11
C GLU A 378 61.57 55.26 49.60
N ARG A 379 62.25 54.98 50.72
CA ARG A 379 62.27 53.65 51.34
C ARG A 379 60.88 53.16 51.69
N GLN A 380 60.03 54.02 52.27
CA GLN A 380 58.66 53.66 52.62
C GLN A 380 57.80 53.39 51.38
N ASN A 381 57.98 54.16 50.30
CA ASN A 381 57.29 53.89 49.03
C ASN A 381 57.73 52.55 48.42
N ILE A 382 59.03 52.23 48.44
CA ILE A 382 59.55 50.94 47.95
C ILE A 382 59.01 49.79 48.80
N GLU A 383 58.88 49.96 50.11
CA GLU A 383 58.32 48.94 51.01
C GLU A 383 56.85 48.65 50.68
N LEU A 384 56.04 49.70 50.47
CA LEU A 384 54.65 49.56 50.03
C LEU A 384 54.52 48.90 48.64
N GLU A 385 55.42 49.23 47.72
CA GLU A 385 55.45 48.61 46.39
C GLU A 385 55.84 47.12 46.48
N ASN A 386 56.81 46.78 47.35
CA ASN A 386 57.22 45.40 47.58
C ASN A 386 56.10 44.57 48.22
N ASP A 387 55.37 45.13 49.18
CA ASP A 387 54.18 44.48 49.77
C ASP A 387 53.07 44.24 48.72
N ALA A 388 52.87 45.19 47.81
CA ALA A 388 51.93 45.03 46.69
C ALA A 388 52.36 43.90 45.75
N VAL A 389 53.65 43.82 45.40
CA VAL A 389 54.22 42.75 44.57
C VAL A 389 54.10 41.38 45.26
N LEU A 390 54.41 41.30 46.56
CA LEU A 390 54.27 40.07 47.35
C LEU A 390 52.80 39.59 47.40
N SER A 391 51.85 40.51 47.54
CA SER A 391 50.41 40.20 47.52
C SER A 391 49.95 39.63 46.18
N VAL A 392 50.42 40.19 45.06
CA VAL A 392 50.13 39.68 43.71
C VAL A 392 50.77 38.30 43.51
N ASN A 393 52.05 38.16 43.85
CA ASN A 393 52.78 36.89 43.72
C ASN A 393 52.12 35.78 44.56
N PHE A 394 51.61 36.09 45.75
CA PHE A 394 50.88 35.12 46.58
C PHE A 394 49.57 34.67 45.92
N LYS A 395 48.82 35.59 45.31
CA LYS A 395 47.59 35.25 44.56
C LYS A 395 47.89 34.36 43.36
N GLU A 396 48.91 34.70 42.59
CA GLU A 396 49.33 33.91 41.42
C GLU A 396 49.81 32.51 41.82
N ALA A 397 50.63 32.41 42.87
CA ALA A 397 51.07 31.15 43.45
C ALA A 397 49.89 30.28 43.94
N SER A 398 48.84 30.88 44.49
CA SER A 398 47.64 30.14 44.89
C SER A 398 46.82 29.65 43.71
N GLN A 399 46.68 30.47 42.66
CA GLN A 399 45.98 30.08 41.43
C GLN A 399 46.70 28.94 40.70
N LEU A 400 48.04 28.93 40.70
CA LEU A 400 48.84 27.86 40.09
C LEU A 400 48.61 26.51 40.79
N ARG A 401 48.57 26.49 42.13
CA ARG A 401 48.24 25.29 42.90
C ARG A 401 46.85 24.76 42.58
N GLU A 402 45.86 25.64 42.44
CA GLU A 402 44.49 25.22 42.12
C GLU A 402 44.42 24.60 40.71
N ARG A 403 45.05 25.24 39.71
CA ARG A 403 45.14 24.69 38.35
C ARG A 403 45.83 23.33 38.32
N TYR A 404 46.89 23.17 39.11
CA TYR A 404 47.60 21.90 39.22
C TYR A 404 46.73 20.80 39.85
N ARG A 405 45.91 21.11 40.87
CA ARG A 405 44.93 20.14 41.42
C ARG A 405 43.87 19.73 40.40
N VAL A 406 43.37 20.68 39.62
CA VAL A 406 42.41 20.39 38.54
C VAL A 406 43.05 19.50 37.48
N PHE A 407 44.30 19.77 37.11
CA PHE A 407 45.08 18.94 36.19
C PHE A 407 45.23 17.50 36.69
N ILE A 408 45.58 17.29 37.97
CA ILE A 408 45.71 15.93 38.55
C ILE A 408 44.41 15.15 38.42
N ARG A 409 43.26 15.77 38.73
CA ARG A 409 41.94 15.13 38.57
C ARG A 409 41.65 14.75 37.12
N ALA A 410 41.88 15.68 36.19
CA ALA A 410 41.66 15.41 34.77
C ALA A 410 42.57 14.28 34.26
N PHE A 411 43.83 14.23 34.70
CA PHE A 411 44.76 13.17 34.37
C PHE A 411 44.30 11.82 34.96
N GLU A 412 43.80 11.80 36.19
CA GLU A 412 43.23 10.61 36.83
C GLU A 412 42.04 10.05 36.04
N ASP A 413 41.08 10.92 35.68
CA ASP A 413 39.86 10.51 34.97
C ASP A 413 40.18 9.89 33.62
N ILE A 414 41.08 10.51 32.84
CA ILE A 414 41.53 10.01 31.53
C ILE A 414 42.33 8.71 31.68
N SER A 415 43.22 8.63 32.67
CA SER A 415 44.01 7.42 32.92
C SER A 415 43.12 6.23 33.31
N ARG A 416 42.11 6.46 34.15
CA ARG A 416 41.11 5.44 34.54
C ARG A 416 40.27 4.96 33.36
N THR A 417 39.82 5.86 32.49
CA THR A 417 38.99 5.47 31.32
C THR A 417 39.78 4.63 30.32
N VAL A 418 41.05 4.95 30.10
CA VAL A 418 41.87 4.31 29.06
C VAL A 418 42.56 3.04 29.57
N SER A 419 43.07 3.06 30.80
CA SER A 419 43.87 1.96 31.36
C SER A 419 43.10 1.08 32.34
N GLY A 420 41.89 1.48 32.76
CA GLY A 420 41.02 0.72 33.67
C GLY A 420 41.56 0.47 35.08
N THR A 421 42.76 0.98 35.39
CA THR A 421 43.49 0.75 36.65
C THR A 421 44.05 2.07 37.18
N TYR A 422 44.22 2.15 38.50
CA TYR A 422 44.78 3.33 39.17
C TYR A 422 46.28 3.44 38.86
N ASP A 423 46.71 4.56 38.30
CA ASP A 423 48.13 4.80 38.01
C ASP A 423 48.86 5.21 39.30
N PRO A 424 49.87 4.46 39.76
CA PRO A 424 50.67 4.81 40.94
C PRO A 424 51.34 6.19 40.84
N PHE A 425 51.51 6.72 39.62
CA PHE A 425 52.07 8.05 39.39
C PHE A 425 51.20 9.18 39.96
N LEU A 426 49.89 8.98 40.11
CA LEU A 426 48.98 9.97 40.74
C LEU A 426 49.36 10.28 42.19
N ALA A 427 49.82 9.27 42.94
CA ALA A 427 50.27 9.45 44.32
C ALA A 427 51.57 10.26 44.42
N VAL A 428 52.38 10.29 43.35
CA VAL A 428 53.59 11.13 43.25
C VAL A 428 53.21 12.57 42.91
N LEU A 429 52.22 12.78 42.03
CA LEU A 429 51.73 14.10 41.67
C LEU A 429 51.07 14.85 42.83
N ASP A 430 50.35 14.14 43.69
CA ASP A 430 49.71 14.71 44.90
C ASP A 430 50.71 15.11 45.99
N GLN A 431 51.94 14.59 45.97
CA GLN A 431 52.97 14.88 46.98
C GLN A 431 53.80 16.12 46.67
N HIS A 432 53.82 16.60 45.42
CA HIS A 432 54.65 17.71 44.99
C HIS A 432 53.85 18.98 44.71
N SER A 433 54.39 20.13 45.14
CA SER A 433 53.79 21.44 44.90
C SER A 433 54.46 22.18 43.74
N PRO A 434 53.70 22.87 42.86
CA PRO A 434 54.25 23.70 41.77
C PRO A 434 55.22 24.80 42.20
N ASN A 435 55.23 25.16 43.49
CA ASN A 435 56.10 26.20 44.03
C ASN A 435 57.43 25.65 44.56
N GLU A 436 57.66 24.33 44.48
CA GLU A 436 58.92 23.73 44.87
C GLU A 436 60.00 24.00 43.82
N PRO A 437 61.24 24.32 44.23
CA PRO A 437 62.33 24.60 43.28
C PRO A 437 62.71 23.38 42.43
N GLN A 438 62.37 22.16 42.86
CA GLN A 438 62.63 20.90 42.14
C GLN A 438 61.47 20.49 41.21
N PHE A 439 60.39 21.26 41.13
CA PHE A 439 59.21 20.92 40.33
C PHE A 439 59.50 20.89 38.81
N LEU A 440 60.52 21.60 38.33
CA LEU A 440 60.91 21.60 36.91
C LEU A 440 61.37 20.22 36.39
N GLU A 441 62.01 19.42 37.24
CA GLU A 441 62.41 18.05 36.88
C GLU A 441 61.19 17.13 36.81
N LEU A 442 60.24 17.30 37.75
CA LEU A 442 58.96 16.59 37.75
C LEU A 442 58.11 16.94 36.53
N ILE A 443 58.14 18.19 36.02
CA ILE A 443 57.44 18.57 34.78
C ILE A 443 57.89 17.71 33.60
N SER A 444 59.20 17.44 33.48
CA SER A 444 59.72 16.61 32.38
C SER A 444 59.20 15.17 32.48
N GLU A 445 59.10 14.62 33.70
CA GLU A 445 58.53 13.30 33.94
C GLU A 445 57.00 13.26 33.69
N ILE A 446 56.29 14.33 34.07
CA ILE A 446 54.86 14.53 33.75
C ILE A 446 54.64 14.53 32.25
N GLU A 447 55.45 15.26 31.48
CA GLU A 447 55.34 15.32 30.02
C GLU A 447 55.56 13.95 29.36
N GLU A 448 56.52 13.15 29.84
CA GLU A 448 56.76 11.80 29.33
C GLU A 448 55.56 10.89 29.59
N LYS A 449 55.00 10.92 30.82
CA LYS A 449 53.81 10.15 31.18
C LYS A 449 52.57 10.61 30.43
N LEU A 450 52.41 11.92 30.23
CA LEU A 450 51.33 12.51 29.44
C LEU A 450 51.41 12.07 27.98
N ASN A 451 52.60 12.07 27.38
CA ASN A 451 52.81 11.57 26.02
C ASN A 451 52.52 10.07 25.92
N GLY A 452 52.93 9.28 26.92
CA GLY A 452 52.58 7.86 27.01
C GLY A 452 51.07 7.63 27.09
N LEU A 453 50.36 8.40 27.92
CA LEU A 453 48.90 8.36 28.04
C LEU A 453 48.21 8.79 26.74
N ASN A 454 48.67 9.88 26.12
CA ASN A 454 48.15 10.37 24.84
C ASN A 454 48.30 9.30 23.73
N ASN A 455 49.44 8.61 23.66
CA ASN A 455 49.63 7.51 22.72
C ASN A 455 48.66 6.35 22.97
N LYS A 456 48.41 6.00 24.25
CA LYS A 456 47.40 4.98 24.61
C LYS A 456 45.99 5.42 24.23
N VAL A 457 45.60 6.65 24.55
CA VAL A 457 44.31 7.26 24.14
C VAL A 457 44.15 7.15 22.63
N ASN A 458 45.13 7.58 21.86
CA ASN A 458 45.09 7.53 20.40
C ASN A 458 44.99 6.09 19.86
N SER A 459 45.65 5.13 20.50
CA SER A 459 45.51 3.71 20.14
C SER A 459 44.12 3.16 20.45
N TRP A 460 43.53 3.57 21.58
CA TRP A 460 42.19 3.18 21.99
C TRP A 460 41.12 3.77 21.06
N ILE A 461 41.24 5.05 20.70
CA ILE A 461 40.39 5.72 19.71
C ILE A 461 40.43 4.96 18.37
N LYS A 462 41.63 4.66 17.85
CA LYS A 462 41.78 3.90 16.61
C LYS A 462 41.15 2.50 16.68
N ASN A 463 41.28 1.81 17.81
CA ASN A 463 40.64 0.51 17.98
C ASN A 463 39.12 0.64 17.95
N MET A 464 38.57 1.63 18.64
CA MET A 464 37.12 1.88 18.66
C MET A 464 36.58 2.29 17.28
N GLU A 465 37.33 3.09 16.53
CA GLU A 465 37.00 3.42 15.13
C GLU A 465 36.97 2.17 14.24
N ASN A 466 37.93 1.26 14.40
CA ASN A 466 37.95 0.00 13.65
C ASN A 466 36.77 -0.92 14.01
N GLU A 467 36.42 -1.01 15.30
CA GLU A 467 35.23 -1.74 15.75
C GLU A 467 33.95 -1.13 15.16
N LEU A 468 33.85 0.19 15.14
CA LEU A 468 32.72 0.91 14.54
C LEU A 468 32.61 0.66 13.03
N ILE A 469 33.74 0.64 12.30
CA ILE A 469 33.77 0.27 10.88
C ILE A 469 33.27 -1.16 10.69
N THR A 470 33.73 -2.10 11.52
CA THR A 470 33.33 -3.52 11.44
C THR A 470 31.84 -3.71 11.71
N ILE A 471 31.30 -3.04 12.73
CA ILE A 471 29.86 -3.04 13.04
C ILE A 471 29.05 -2.46 11.87
N ASN A 472 29.52 -1.37 11.26
CA ASN A 472 28.86 -0.76 10.10
C ASN A 472 28.87 -1.68 8.87
N GLN A 473 29.96 -2.41 8.62
CA GLN A 473 30.03 -3.41 7.56
C GLN A 473 29.03 -4.55 7.81
N ASN A 474 28.98 -5.09 9.03
CA ASN A 474 28.02 -6.12 9.41
C ASN A 474 26.56 -5.63 9.25
N ALA A 475 26.28 -4.38 9.63
CA ALA A 475 24.96 -3.78 9.46
C ALA A 475 24.58 -3.64 7.98
N ALA A 476 25.54 -3.29 7.10
CA ALA A 476 25.32 -3.23 5.66
C ALA A 476 25.03 -4.62 5.06
N GLU A 477 25.77 -5.65 5.47
CA GLU A 477 25.51 -7.03 5.05
C GLU A 477 24.12 -7.52 5.49
N LEU A 478 23.70 -7.21 6.72
CA LEU A 478 22.36 -7.55 7.22
C LEU A 478 21.26 -6.83 6.42
N LYS A 479 21.47 -5.56 6.05
CA LYS A 479 20.56 -4.82 5.17
C LYS A 479 20.44 -5.47 3.80
N GLN A 480 21.56 -5.92 3.22
CA GLN A 480 21.54 -6.64 1.94
C GLN A 480 20.80 -7.99 2.05
N LYS A 481 21.06 -8.78 3.10
CA LYS A 481 20.35 -10.04 3.36
C LYS A 481 18.85 -9.82 3.52
N LYS A 482 18.43 -8.76 4.24
CA LYS A 482 17.03 -8.36 4.38
C LYS A 482 16.39 -8.05 3.02
N ALA A 483 17.08 -7.31 2.15
CA ALA A 483 16.56 -6.99 0.82
C ALA A 483 16.32 -8.24 -0.05
N VAL A 484 17.26 -9.20 -0.02
CA VAL A 484 17.11 -10.48 -0.75
C VAL A 484 15.93 -11.29 -0.19
N LEU A 485 15.77 -11.37 1.13
CA LEU A 485 14.64 -12.07 1.76
C LEU A 485 13.29 -11.43 1.39
N ILE A 486 13.21 -10.11 1.31
CA ILE A 486 12.00 -9.40 0.88
C ILE A 486 11.64 -9.76 -0.57
N GLU A 487 12.61 -9.80 -1.48
CA GLU A 487 12.32 -10.18 -2.87
C GLU A 487 11.91 -11.64 -3.00
N ASN A 488 12.53 -12.54 -2.22
CA ASN A 488 12.11 -13.94 -2.14
C ASN A 488 10.67 -14.06 -1.63
N LEU A 489 10.30 -13.31 -0.59
CA LEU A 489 8.93 -13.28 -0.06
C LEU A 489 7.94 -12.80 -1.12
N LYS A 490 8.25 -11.72 -1.85
CA LYS A 490 7.43 -11.24 -2.98
C LYS A 490 7.29 -12.31 -4.06
N CYS A 491 8.35 -13.03 -4.39
CA CYS A 491 8.31 -14.12 -5.36
C CYS A 491 7.38 -15.26 -4.89
N VAL A 492 7.48 -15.67 -3.63
CA VAL A 492 6.59 -16.68 -3.03
C VAL A 492 5.15 -16.18 -3.00
N GLN A 493 4.90 -14.93 -2.62
CA GLN A 493 3.56 -14.34 -2.63
C GLN A 493 2.94 -14.35 -4.03
N ARG A 494 3.71 -13.98 -5.06
CA ARG A 494 3.25 -14.10 -6.47
C ARG A 494 2.91 -15.54 -6.85
N LYS A 495 3.68 -16.54 -6.38
CA LYS A 495 3.37 -17.96 -6.61
C LYS A 495 2.08 -18.39 -5.91
N VAL A 496 1.88 -17.96 -4.67
CA VAL A 496 0.65 -18.23 -3.90
C VAL A 496 -0.56 -17.59 -4.60
N SER A 497 -0.45 -16.35 -5.05
CA SER A 497 -1.53 -15.68 -5.80
C SER A 497 -1.88 -16.41 -7.09
N LYS A 498 -0.87 -16.91 -7.83
CA LYS A 498 -1.11 -17.73 -9.03
C LYS A 498 -1.83 -19.04 -8.69
N ILE A 499 -1.35 -19.78 -7.69
CA ILE A 499 -1.99 -21.03 -7.26
C ILE A 499 -3.42 -20.78 -6.78
N SER A 500 -3.66 -19.69 -6.05
CA SER A 500 -5.00 -19.31 -5.61
C SER A 500 -5.93 -19.01 -6.78
N HIS A 501 -5.44 -18.29 -7.80
CA HIS A 501 -6.20 -18.01 -9.01
C HIS A 501 -6.49 -19.27 -9.84
N ASP A 502 -5.50 -20.16 -9.98
CA ASP A 502 -5.70 -21.45 -10.65
C ASP A 502 -6.72 -22.32 -9.89
N PHE A 503 -6.74 -22.23 -8.55
CA PHE A 503 -7.73 -22.93 -7.72
C PHE A 503 -9.13 -22.33 -7.83
N THR A 504 -9.27 -21.02 -7.99
CA THR A 504 -10.59 -20.39 -8.23
C THR A 504 -11.13 -20.77 -9.60
N LEU A 505 -10.29 -20.73 -10.65
CA LEU A 505 -10.67 -21.17 -11.99
C LEU A 505 -11.13 -22.63 -12.01
N LYS A 506 -10.36 -23.52 -11.37
CA LYS A 506 -10.78 -24.92 -11.23
C LYS A 506 -12.09 -25.05 -10.45
N ARG A 507 -12.35 -24.21 -9.44
CA ARG A 507 -13.62 -24.29 -8.71
C ARG A 507 -14.80 -23.92 -9.59
N GLU A 508 -14.66 -22.87 -10.40
CA GLU A 508 -15.65 -22.45 -11.39
C GLU A 508 -15.89 -23.58 -12.41
N ASP A 509 -14.83 -24.17 -12.99
CA ASP A 509 -14.96 -25.30 -13.91
C ASP A 509 -15.74 -26.50 -13.30
N TRP A 510 -15.49 -26.80 -12.02
CA TRP A 510 -16.18 -27.89 -11.31
C TRP A 510 -17.63 -27.54 -10.99
N GLU A 511 -17.94 -26.27 -10.75
CA GLU A 511 -19.29 -25.78 -10.53
C GLU A 511 -20.10 -25.84 -11.82
N ASP A 512 -19.51 -25.45 -12.94
CA ASP A 512 -20.10 -25.55 -14.29
C ASP A 512 -20.39 -27.02 -14.66
N GLU A 513 -19.41 -27.92 -14.47
CA GLU A 513 -19.64 -29.35 -14.75
C GLU A 513 -20.69 -29.95 -13.81
N ARG A 514 -20.73 -29.53 -12.55
CA ARG A 514 -21.79 -29.94 -11.61
C ARG A 514 -23.17 -29.45 -12.06
N GLN A 515 -23.28 -28.21 -12.52
CA GLN A 515 -24.55 -27.67 -13.05
C GLN A 515 -24.98 -28.45 -14.29
N LYS A 516 -24.06 -28.73 -15.21
CA LYS A 516 -24.32 -29.54 -16.40
C LYS A 516 -24.80 -30.95 -16.05
N LEU A 517 -24.11 -31.64 -15.13
CA LEU A 517 -24.54 -32.96 -14.66
C LEU A 517 -25.90 -32.91 -13.96
N SER A 518 -26.19 -31.85 -13.20
CA SER A 518 -27.52 -31.65 -12.61
C SER A 518 -28.60 -31.55 -13.68
N LEU A 519 -28.36 -30.77 -14.74
CA LEU A 519 -29.28 -30.66 -15.87
C LEU A 519 -29.46 -32.00 -16.60
N GLU A 520 -28.38 -32.77 -16.80
CA GLU A 520 -28.48 -34.11 -17.39
C GLU A 520 -29.31 -35.07 -16.51
N VAL A 521 -29.16 -35.00 -15.18
CA VAL A 521 -30.00 -35.76 -14.24
C VAL A 521 -31.45 -35.33 -14.31
N ASP A 522 -31.74 -34.02 -14.36
CA ASP A 522 -33.11 -33.51 -14.47
C ASP A 522 -33.77 -33.94 -15.79
N VAL A 523 -33.02 -33.93 -16.90
CA VAL A 523 -33.50 -34.45 -18.20
C VAL A 523 -33.79 -35.94 -18.10
N ALA A 524 -32.87 -36.74 -17.56
CA ALA A 524 -33.07 -38.17 -17.39
C ALA A 524 -34.27 -38.49 -16.47
N GLN A 525 -34.48 -37.70 -15.43
CA GLN A 525 -35.64 -37.83 -14.53
C GLN A 525 -36.95 -37.49 -15.26
N ASN A 526 -36.99 -36.41 -16.03
CA ASN A 526 -38.14 -36.07 -16.85
C ASN A 526 -38.45 -37.17 -17.90
N GLU A 527 -37.42 -37.73 -18.54
CA GLU A 527 -37.58 -38.86 -19.46
C GLU A 527 -38.15 -40.09 -18.73
N LEU A 528 -37.63 -40.41 -17.55
CA LEU A 528 -38.13 -41.51 -16.72
C LEU A 528 -39.59 -41.31 -16.33
N ASP A 529 -39.98 -40.10 -15.92
CA ASP A 529 -41.36 -39.74 -15.58
C ASP A 529 -42.29 -39.86 -16.81
N SER A 530 -41.82 -39.45 -17.99
CA SER A 530 -42.56 -39.62 -19.25
C SER A 530 -42.79 -41.10 -19.60
N LEU A 531 -41.78 -41.95 -19.38
CA LEU A 531 -41.87 -43.39 -19.59
C LEU A 531 -42.80 -44.05 -18.56
N HIS A 532 -42.77 -43.60 -17.30
CA HIS A 532 -43.72 -44.03 -16.27
C HIS A 532 -45.15 -43.64 -16.64
N ALA A 533 -45.39 -42.42 -17.11
CA ALA A 533 -46.70 -41.99 -17.59
C ALA A 533 -47.19 -42.84 -18.76
N LEU A 534 -46.32 -43.14 -19.73
CA LEU A 534 -46.65 -44.01 -20.87
C LEU A 534 -46.95 -45.45 -20.43
N ARG A 535 -46.17 -45.99 -19.48
CA ARG A 535 -46.39 -47.32 -18.88
C ARG A 535 -47.72 -47.37 -18.15
N ASN A 536 -48.04 -46.36 -17.35
CA ASN A 536 -49.31 -46.27 -16.62
C ASN A 536 -50.50 -46.14 -17.59
N GLY A 537 -50.36 -45.36 -18.67
CA GLY A 537 -51.34 -45.30 -19.75
C GLY A 537 -51.56 -46.66 -20.41
N LYS A 538 -50.50 -47.41 -20.74
CA LYS A 538 -50.61 -48.77 -21.30
C LYS A 538 -51.24 -49.76 -20.32
N LEU A 539 -50.91 -49.69 -19.04
CA LEU A 539 -51.53 -50.50 -17.99
C LEU A 539 -53.03 -50.21 -17.90
N SER A 540 -53.43 -48.94 -17.93
CA SER A 540 -54.84 -48.53 -17.94
C SER A 540 -55.58 -49.06 -19.17
N VAL A 541 -54.98 -48.99 -20.36
CA VAL A 541 -55.57 -49.59 -21.58
C VAL A 541 -55.67 -51.11 -21.46
N HIS A 542 -54.67 -51.77 -20.87
CA HIS A 542 -54.71 -53.22 -20.66
C HIS A 542 -55.77 -53.62 -19.63
N GLU A 543 -55.97 -52.82 -18.58
CA GLU A 543 -57.02 -53.02 -17.58
C GLU A 543 -58.41 -52.86 -18.22
N GLN A 544 -58.63 -51.80 -19.01
CA GLN A 544 -59.86 -51.61 -19.80
C GLN A 544 -60.09 -52.76 -20.81
N LEU A 545 -59.03 -53.28 -21.45
CA LEU A 545 -59.12 -54.44 -22.33
C LEU A 545 -59.45 -55.74 -21.58
N ALA A 546 -58.92 -55.92 -20.37
CA ALA A 546 -59.24 -57.07 -19.54
C ALA A 546 -60.70 -57.01 -19.07
N GLU A 547 -61.18 -55.84 -18.69
CA GLU A 547 -62.55 -55.61 -18.26
C GLU A 547 -63.55 -55.83 -19.41
N THR A 548 -63.28 -55.28 -20.59
CA THR A 548 -64.08 -55.53 -21.80
C THR A 548 -64.08 -57.00 -22.23
N ARG A 549 -62.93 -57.70 -22.13
CA ARG A 549 -62.87 -59.16 -22.36
C ARG A 549 -63.71 -59.94 -21.36
N LYS A 550 -63.70 -59.55 -20.08
CA LYS A 550 -64.52 -60.19 -19.04
C LYS A 550 -66.01 -60.00 -19.32
N ILE A 551 -66.43 -58.80 -19.73
CA ILE A 551 -67.80 -58.51 -20.16
C ILE A 551 -68.18 -59.33 -21.39
N LEU A 552 -67.28 -59.47 -22.36
CA LEU A 552 -67.53 -60.30 -23.55
C LEU A 552 -67.67 -61.78 -23.17
N GLN A 553 -66.80 -62.29 -22.29
CA GLN A 553 -66.90 -63.66 -21.78
C GLN A 553 -68.22 -63.88 -21.00
N SER A 554 -68.65 -62.94 -20.16
CA SER A 554 -69.93 -63.07 -19.45
C SER A 554 -71.12 -63.07 -20.42
N ARG A 555 -71.11 -62.19 -21.43
CA ARG A 555 -72.11 -62.18 -22.52
C ARG A 555 -72.11 -63.49 -23.32
N GLN A 556 -70.94 -64.05 -23.59
CA GLN A 556 -70.80 -65.32 -24.28
C GLN A 556 -71.42 -66.46 -23.46
N ILE A 557 -71.14 -66.51 -22.16
CA ILE A 557 -71.74 -67.47 -21.22
C ILE A 557 -73.26 -67.30 -21.20
N GLU A 558 -73.77 -66.07 -21.08
CA GLU A 558 -75.21 -65.79 -21.15
C GLU A 558 -75.85 -66.27 -22.46
N CYS A 559 -75.19 -66.03 -23.61
CA CYS A 559 -75.66 -66.53 -24.90
C CYS A 559 -75.67 -68.06 -24.97
N ASP A 560 -74.65 -68.73 -24.45
CA ASP A 560 -74.57 -70.19 -24.45
C ASP A 560 -75.56 -70.82 -23.45
N GLU A 561 -75.84 -70.17 -22.32
CA GLU A 561 -76.94 -70.54 -21.42
C GLU A 561 -78.31 -70.34 -22.08
N ALA A 562 -78.52 -69.24 -22.79
CA ALA A 562 -79.74 -69.02 -23.57
C ALA A 562 -79.92 -70.08 -24.66
N LYS A 563 -78.85 -70.44 -25.38
CA LYS A 563 -78.86 -71.56 -26.33
C LYS A 563 -79.21 -72.87 -25.64
N LYS A 564 -78.60 -73.19 -24.49
CA LYS A 564 -78.93 -74.40 -23.72
C LYS A 564 -80.40 -74.41 -23.28
N LYS A 565 -80.96 -73.28 -22.86
CA LYS A 565 -82.39 -73.16 -22.57
C LYS A 565 -83.25 -73.48 -23.79
N ILE A 566 -82.93 -72.90 -24.94
CA ILE A 566 -83.66 -73.17 -26.20
C ILE A 566 -83.54 -74.66 -26.58
N VAL A 567 -82.34 -75.23 -26.52
CA VAL A 567 -82.10 -76.65 -26.82
C VAL A 567 -82.89 -77.54 -25.86
N ASN A 568 -82.90 -77.24 -24.56
CA ASN A 568 -83.71 -77.98 -23.59
C ASN A 568 -85.21 -77.85 -23.88
N GLU A 569 -85.69 -76.66 -24.23
CA GLU A 569 -87.10 -76.46 -24.58
C GLU A 569 -87.49 -77.24 -25.84
N VAL A 570 -86.62 -77.27 -26.85
CA VAL A 570 -86.79 -78.07 -28.06
C VAL A 570 -86.71 -79.56 -27.74
N ALA A 571 -85.80 -80.01 -26.88
CA ALA A 571 -85.68 -81.40 -26.47
C ALA A 571 -86.93 -81.86 -25.71
N VAL A 572 -87.48 -81.05 -24.81
CA VAL A 572 -88.76 -81.33 -24.12
C VAL A 572 -89.89 -81.46 -25.14
N LYS A 573 -90.02 -80.52 -26.08
CA LYS A 573 -91.01 -80.60 -27.16
C LYS A 573 -90.82 -81.86 -28.02
N PHE A 574 -89.58 -82.23 -28.33
CA PHE A 574 -89.26 -83.44 -29.08
C PHE A 574 -89.64 -84.71 -28.30
N SER A 575 -89.32 -84.79 -27.01
CA SER A 575 -89.72 -85.91 -26.15
C SER A 575 -91.24 -86.07 -26.09
N THR A 576 -91.99 -84.97 -25.94
CA THR A 576 -93.47 -85.04 -25.97
C THR A 576 -94.00 -85.54 -27.31
N LEU A 577 -93.30 -85.22 -28.41
CA LEU A 577 -93.69 -85.67 -29.75
C LEU A 577 -93.35 -87.15 -29.98
N VAL A 578 -92.23 -87.62 -29.42
CA VAL A 578 -91.87 -89.05 -29.39
C VAL A 578 -92.86 -89.85 -28.56
N GLU A 579 -93.25 -89.37 -27.37
CA GLU A 579 -94.28 -90.00 -26.54
C GLU A 579 -95.62 -90.10 -27.29
N GLN A 580 -96.03 -89.02 -27.98
CA GLN A 580 -97.22 -89.04 -28.84
C GLN A 580 -97.10 -90.02 -30.00
N TRP A 581 -95.93 -90.12 -30.63
CA TRP A 581 -95.67 -91.07 -31.71
C TRP A 581 -95.69 -92.53 -31.23
N GLU A 582 -95.12 -92.80 -30.06
CA GLU A 582 -95.10 -94.13 -29.44
C GLU A 582 -96.50 -94.55 -28.98
N HIS A 583 -97.31 -93.60 -28.49
CA HIS A 583 -98.73 -93.81 -28.25
C HIS A 583 -99.49 -94.14 -29.55
N LEU A 584 -99.19 -93.45 -30.65
CA LEU A 584 -99.75 -93.73 -31.98
C LEU A 584 -99.36 -95.11 -32.49
N LYS A 585 -98.11 -95.53 -32.26
CA LYS A 585 -97.61 -96.87 -32.60
C LYS A 585 -98.31 -97.95 -31.78
N ASN A 586 -98.49 -97.74 -30.48
CA ASN A 586 -99.26 -98.67 -29.63
C ASN A 586 -100.72 -98.77 -30.08
N CYS A 587 -101.36 -97.65 -30.46
CA CYS A 587 -102.70 -97.68 -31.06
C CYS A 587 -102.72 -98.46 -32.38
N HIS A 588 -101.67 -98.35 -33.20
CA HIS A 588 -101.55 -99.11 -34.45
C HIS A 588 -101.35 -100.61 -34.21
N ASP A 589 -100.51 -100.99 -33.24
CA ASP A 589 -100.28 -102.38 -32.86
C ASP A 589 -101.54 -103.00 -32.22
N GLN A 590 -102.32 -102.22 -31.45
CA GLN A 590 -103.66 -102.62 -30.98
C GLN A 590 -104.61 -102.87 -32.15
N LEU A 591 -104.69 -101.93 -33.11
CA LEU A 591 -105.50 -102.08 -34.33
C LEU A 591 -105.13 -103.34 -35.12
N ARG A 592 -103.83 -103.67 -35.17
CA ARG A 592 -103.33 -104.86 -35.87
C ARG A 592 -103.65 -106.16 -35.13
N ASN A 593 -103.65 -106.13 -33.80
CA ASN A 593 -104.11 -107.25 -32.97
C ASN A 593 -105.63 -107.43 -33.09
N ASP A 594 -106.40 -106.35 -33.10
CA ASP A 594 -107.84 -106.39 -33.34
C ASP A 594 -108.16 -106.91 -34.75
N GLU A 595 -107.38 -106.53 -35.76
CA GLU A 595 -107.47 -107.10 -37.11
C GLU A 595 -107.17 -108.61 -37.13
N LYS A 596 -106.16 -109.07 -36.38
CA LYS A 596 -105.86 -110.51 -36.22
C LYS A 596 -106.99 -111.26 -35.53
N LEU A 597 -107.54 -110.73 -34.44
CA LEU A 597 -108.66 -111.33 -33.72
C LEU A 597 -109.92 -111.37 -34.60
N LEU A 598 -110.17 -110.34 -35.41
CA LEU A 598 -111.25 -110.34 -36.40
C LEU A 598 -111.03 -111.38 -37.50
N ARG A 599 -109.79 -111.58 -37.97
CA ARG A 599 -109.46 -112.63 -38.96
C ARG A 599 -109.57 -114.04 -38.36
N GLU A 600 -109.22 -114.23 -37.09
CA GLU A 600 -109.43 -115.49 -36.37
C GLU A 600 -110.93 -115.78 -36.14
N ALA A 601 -111.72 -114.77 -35.79
CA ALA A 601 -113.17 -114.90 -35.70
C ALA A 601 -113.82 -115.19 -37.07
N LEU A 602 -113.31 -114.60 -38.15
CA LEU A 602 -113.79 -114.86 -39.52
C LEU A 602 -113.43 -116.28 -39.99
N ASN A 603 -112.25 -116.79 -39.63
CA ASN A 603 -111.84 -118.16 -39.95
C ASN A 603 -112.67 -119.21 -39.18
N ASN A 604 -113.00 -118.94 -37.90
CA ASN A 604 -113.90 -119.80 -37.14
C ASN A 604 -115.33 -119.86 -37.75
N LEU A 605 -115.81 -118.76 -38.34
CA LEU A 605 -117.10 -118.70 -39.06
C LEU A 605 -117.09 -119.43 -40.42
N ILE A 606 -115.91 -119.60 -41.02
CA ILE A 606 -115.72 -120.33 -42.29
C ILE A 606 -115.54 -121.84 -42.03
N ASP A 607 -114.94 -122.22 -40.90
CA ASP A 607 -114.81 -123.62 -40.48
C ASP A 607 -116.13 -124.21 -39.94
N ASP A 608 -116.98 -123.41 -39.27
CA ASP A 608 -118.33 -123.84 -38.87
C ASP A 608 -119.27 -124.11 -40.07
N ASN A 609 -118.98 -123.57 -41.27
CA ASN A 609 -119.77 -123.81 -42.48
C ASN A 609 -119.28 -124.98 -43.35
N LYS A 610 -118.16 -125.64 -42.99
CA LYS A 610 -117.61 -126.78 -43.76
C LYS A 610 -117.83 -128.16 -43.13
N GLN A 611 -118.41 -128.26 -41.95
CA GLN A 611 -118.71 -129.55 -41.28
C GLN A 611 -120.18 -130.03 -41.38
N LEU A 612 -121.06 -129.34 -42.15
CA LEU A 612 -122.47 -129.73 -42.31
C LEU A 612 -122.82 -130.41 -43.65
N MET A 613 -121.83 -130.78 -44.48
CA MET A 613 -122.03 -131.58 -45.70
C MET A 613 -120.87 -132.56 -45.87
N GLY A 614 -120.90 -133.67 -45.12
CA GLY A 614 -119.89 -134.73 -45.24
C GLY A 614 -119.81 -135.79 -44.13
N ASP A 615 -120.87 -136.03 -43.35
CA ASP A 615 -121.43 -137.33 -42.90
C ASP A 615 -122.49 -137.09 -41.81
#